data_AF-A0A7Y8I3M0-F1
#
_entry.id   AF-A0A7Y8I3M0-F1
#
_cell.length_a   1.000
_cell.length_b   1.000
_cell.length_c   1.000
_cell.angle_alpha   90.00
_cell.angle_beta   90.00
_cell.angle_gamma   90.00
#
_symmetry.space_group_name_H-M   'P 1'
#
loop_
_entity.id
_entity.type
_entity.pdbx_description
1 polymer ?
#
loop_
_entity_poly.entity_id
_entity_poly.type
_entity_poly.pdbx_seq_one_letter_code
_entity_poly.pdbx_strand_id
1 'polypeptide(L)'
;MRLRRDSPAEVRAARAPVSGLRRLSRRGQALMEYVMVLAGVVTPLTLGLIAIAQLLWIWHSVVDWTRLGARYAVTHCWQPGGSNVSAWMRNNVPPIPDQETFRSGSAEILVEYYRRDPDSGALVEFSCDSECSTLCVPDVVKVSVRNYEFRTFMSYLGLPPVQIPDFSTMMPVEGAGCDPETGTCNP
;
A
#
# COMPACT_ATOMS: atom_id res chain seq x y z
N MET A 1 90.07 18.42 -67.26
CA MET A 1 89.21 17.23 -67.07
C MET A 1 89.23 16.88 -65.59
N ARG A 2 88.16 17.22 -64.87
CA ARG A 2 87.12 16.32 -64.33
C ARG A 2 87.65 15.39 -63.23
N LEU A 3 87.03 15.21 -62.06
CA LEU A 3 85.91 15.82 -61.36
C LEU A 3 85.95 15.19 -59.95
N ARG A 4 85.71 16.01 -58.94
CA ARG A 4 85.30 15.70 -57.56
C ARG A 4 84.35 14.49 -57.46
N ARG A 5 84.58 13.60 -56.47
CA ARG A 5 83.51 12.81 -55.83
C ARG A 5 83.79 12.63 -54.34
N ASP A 6 83.13 13.48 -53.57
CA ASP A 6 82.91 13.34 -52.14
C ASP A 6 82.07 12.07 -51.88
N SER A 7 82.49 11.27 -50.90
CA SER A 7 81.73 10.11 -50.41
C SER A 7 80.79 10.56 -49.29
N PRO A 8 79.48 10.28 -49.35
CA PRO A 8 78.52 10.80 -48.39
C PRO A 8 78.54 10.03 -47.07
N ALA A 9 78.43 10.79 -45.99
CA ALA A 9 78.22 10.34 -44.62
C ALA A 9 77.00 9.42 -44.50
N GLU A 10 77.23 8.23 -43.93
CA GLU A 10 76.20 7.28 -43.53
C GLU A 10 75.50 7.81 -42.26
N VAL A 11 74.46 8.63 -42.44
CA VAL A 11 73.57 9.06 -41.36
C VAL A 11 72.73 7.86 -40.93
N ARG A 12 73.22 7.11 -39.95
CA ARG A 12 72.42 6.10 -39.25
C ARG A 12 71.37 6.79 -38.38
N ALA A 13 70.18 6.94 -38.95
CA ALA A 13 68.99 7.33 -38.23
C ALA A 13 68.67 6.29 -37.14
N ALA A 14 69.00 6.61 -35.89
CA ALA A 14 68.53 5.87 -34.74
C ALA A 14 67.00 6.02 -34.65
N ARG A 15 66.27 4.99 -35.08
CA ARG A 15 64.83 4.85 -34.81
C ARG A 15 64.65 4.70 -33.30
N ALA A 16 64.19 5.76 -32.64
CA ALA A 16 63.66 5.66 -31.29
C ALA A 16 62.45 4.71 -31.29
N PRO A 17 62.36 3.72 -30.37
CA PRO A 17 61.13 2.97 -30.19
C PRO A 17 60.13 3.88 -29.47
N VAL A 18 59.20 4.49 -30.22
CA VAL A 18 57.98 5.06 -29.63
C VAL A 18 57.09 3.90 -29.19
N SER A 19 57.47 3.26 -28.09
CA SER A 19 56.69 2.25 -27.39
C SER A 19 56.02 2.93 -26.20
N GLY A 20 55.02 3.75 -26.50
CA GLY A 20 54.38 4.60 -25.52
C GLY A 20 52.94 4.95 -25.88
N LEU A 21 52.17 4.00 -26.42
CA LEU A 21 50.72 4.17 -26.57
C LEU A 21 49.99 3.00 -25.91
N ARG A 22 48.97 3.37 -25.12
CA ARG A 22 47.89 2.54 -24.57
C ARG A 22 48.13 1.90 -23.19
N ARG A 23 48.39 2.72 -22.17
CA ARG A 23 48.06 2.36 -20.76
C ARG A 23 47.19 3.38 -20.03
N LEU A 24 46.37 4.15 -20.75
CA LEU A 24 45.50 5.17 -20.12
C LEU A 24 43.99 4.86 -20.20
N SER A 25 43.57 3.73 -20.78
CA SER A 25 42.13 3.45 -20.98
C SER A 25 41.52 2.39 -20.04
N ARG A 26 42.22 1.95 -18.98
CA ARG A 26 41.71 0.93 -18.03
C ARG A 26 41.29 1.51 -16.67
N ARG A 27 40.97 2.80 -16.59
CA ARG A 27 40.43 3.42 -15.37
C ARG A 27 38.94 3.69 -15.62
N GLY A 28 38.07 2.98 -14.90
CA GLY A 28 36.61 3.19 -14.97
C GLY A 28 35.77 1.96 -15.35
N GLN A 29 36.38 0.89 -15.88
CA GLN A 29 35.62 -0.33 -16.24
C GLN A 29 34.95 -0.96 -15.01
N ALA A 30 35.71 -1.17 -13.92
CA ALA A 30 35.17 -1.71 -12.67
C ALA A 30 34.08 -0.80 -12.07
N LEU A 31 34.16 0.52 -12.29
CA LEU A 31 33.13 1.46 -11.85
C LEU A 31 31.85 1.31 -12.67
N MET A 32 31.95 1.13 -14.00
CA MET A 32 30.78 0.90 -14.84
C MET A 32 30.11 -0.45 -14.55
N GLU A 33 30.90 -1.51 -14.36
CA GLU A 33 30.37 -2.82 -13.95
C GLU A 33 29.62 -2.70 -12.61
N TYR A 34 30.20 -1.99 -11.63
CA TYR A 34 29.54 -1.74 -10.35
C TYR A 34 28.25 -0.92 -10.49
N VAL A 35 28.26 0.16 -11.29
CA VAL A 35 27.08 1.01 -11.50
C VAL A 35 25.97 0.24 -12.19
N MET A 36 26.29 -0.62 -13.16
CA MET A 36 25.29 -1.46 -13.83
C MET A 36 24.63 -2.44 -12.87
N VAL A 37 25.40 -3.09 -11.99
CA VAL A 37 24.86 -4.00 -10.97
C VAL A 37 24.04 -3.23 -9.93
N LEU A 38 24.57 -2.10 -9.45
CA LEU A 38 23.89 -1.27 -8.45
C LEU A 38 22.57 -0.74 -8.99
N ALA A 39 22.58 -0.07 -10.14
CA ALA A 39 21.39 0.55 -10.73
C ALA A 39 20.41 -0.47 -11.33
N GLY A 40 20.92 -1.54 -11.95
CA GLY A 40 20.10 -2.52 -12.65
C GLY A 40 19.55 -3.64 -11.77
N VAL A 41 20.20 -3.96 -10.65
CA VAL A 41 19.81 -5.10 -9.80
C VAL A 41 19.54 -4.66 -8.37
N VAL A 42 20.52 -4.04 -7.70
CA VAL A 42 20.43 -3.76 -6.26
C VAL A 42 19.35 -2.72 -5.97
N THR A 43 19.34 -1.59 -6.68
CA THR A 43 18.35 -0.52 -6.53
C THR A 43 16.92 -0.99 -6.79
N PRO A 44 16.56 -1.63 -7.93
CA PRO A 44 15.19 -2.07 -8.15
C PRO A 44 14.75 -3.15 -7.18
N LEU A 45 15.65 -4.06 -6.77
CA LEU A 45 15.33 -5.12 -5.81
C LEU A 45 15.03 -4.55 -4.42
N THR A 46 15.85 -3.60 -3.95
CA THR A 46 15.63 -2.94 -2.65
C THR A 46 14.37 -2.08 -2.65
N LEU A 47 14.13 -1.29 -3.71
CA LEU A 47 12.89 -0.52 -3.85
C LEU A 47 11.66 -1.43 -3.95
N GLY A 48 11.76 -2.56 -4.64
CA GLY A 48 10.70 -3.57 -4.73
C GLY A 48 10.37 -4.17 -3.36
N LEU A 49 11.39 -4.51 -2.55
CA LEU A 49 11.19 -5.01 -1.19
C LEU A 49 10.51 -3.96 -0.30
N ILE A 50 10.92 -2.69 -0.40
CA ILE A 50 10.26 -1.59 0.34
C ILE A 50 8.80 -1.46 -0.10
N ALA A 51 8.50 -1.56 -1.40
CA ALA A 51 7.14 -1.51 -1.94
C ALA A 51 6.25 -2.61 -1.35
N ILE A 52 6.75 -3.84 -1.32
CA ILE A 52 6.03 -5.01 -0.79
C ILE A 52 5.84 -4.87 0.73
N ALA A 53 6.86 -4.41 1.45
CA ALA A 53 6.75 -4.17 2.89
C ALA A 53 5.68 -3.12 3.22
N GLN A 54 5.61 -2.03 2.45
CA GLN A 54 4.55 -1.02 2.59
C GLN A 54 3.16 -1.58 2.31
N LEU A 55 3.02 -2.37 1.24
CA LEU A 55 1.75 -3.02 0.90
C LEU A 55 1.27 -3.96 2.02
N LEU A 56 2.16 -4.79 2.56
CA LEU A 56 1.84 -5.70 3.66
C LEU A 56 1.47 -4.96 4.95
N TRP A 57 2.16 -3.85 5.24
CA TRP A 57 1.83 -3.01 6.38
C TRP A 57 0.42 -2.42 6.26
N ILE A 58 0.08 -1.85 5.10
CA ILE A 58 -1.27 -1.30 4.85
C ILE A 58 -2.32 -2.40 4.92
N TRP A 59 -2.09 -3.53 4.26
CA TRP A 59 -2.98 -4.69 4.31
C TRP A 59 -3.30 -5.10 5.75
N HIS A 60 -2.27 -5.32 6.58
CA HIS A 60 -2.47 -5.73 7.96
C HIS A 60 -3.20 -4.65 8.77
N SER A 61 -2.86 -3.39 8.56
CA SER A 61 -3.47 -2.26 9.27
C SER A 61 -4.96 -2.13 8.94
N VAL A 62 -5.34 -2.30 7.67
CA VAL A 62 -6.74 -2.24 7.22
C VAL A 62 -7.51 -3.44 7.77
N VAL A 63 -6.94 -4.64 7.76
CA VAL A 63 -7.57 -5.83 8.36
C VAL A 63 -7.87 -5.59 9.84
N ASP A 64 -6.90 -5.13 10.62
CA ASP A 64 -7.11 -4.87 12.05
C ASP A 64 -8.12 -3.76 12.29
N TRP A 65 -8.08 -2.70 11.48
CA TRP A 65 -9.05 -1.62 11.55
C TRP A 65 -10.47 -2.07 11.20
N THR A 66 -10.66 -2.93 10.19
CA THR A 66 -11.99 -3.50 9.88
C THR A 66 -12.52 -4.35 11.04
N ARG A 67 -11.64 -5.13 11.69
CA ARG A 67 -11.99 -5.92 12.88
C ARG A 67 -12.33 -5.02 14.06
N LEU A 68 -11.60 -3.93 14.25
CA LEU A 68 -11.86 -2.93 15.28
C LEU A 68 -13.21 -2.25 15.06
N GLY A 69 -13.53 -1.88 13.81
CA GLY A 69 -14.83 -1.35 13.40
C GLY A 69 -15.98 -2.33 13.66
N ALA A 70 -15.78 -3.62 13.36
CA ALA A 70 -16.77 -4.65 13.69
C ALA A 70 -17.01 -4.77 15.20
N ARG A 71 -15.94 -4.77 16.02
CA ARG A 71 -16.07 -4.75 17.49
C ARG A 71 -16.80 -3.52 18.01
N TYR A 72 -16.53 -2.35 17.42
CA TYR A 72 -17.26 -1.13 17.76
C TYR A 72 -18.75 -1.29 17.42
N ALA A 73 -19.08 -1.77 16.22
CA ALA A 73 -20.46 -1.94 15.78
C ALA A 73 -21.26 -2.96 16.62
N VAL A 74 -20.59 -3.95 17.19
CA VAL A 74 -21.19 -5.00 18.04
C VAL A 74 -21.66 -4.49 19.40
N THR A 75 -21.08 -3.39 19.90
CA THR A 75 -21.37 -2.83 21.22
C THR A 75 -22.16 -1.53 21.17
N HIS A 76 -22.31 -0.92 19.99
CA HIS A 76 -23.01 0.35 19.80
C HIS A 76 -24.37 0.13 19.17
N CYS A 77 -25.24 1.12 19.35
CA CYS A 77 -26.60 1.01 18.89
C CYS A 77 -26.70 1.06 17.36
N TRP A 78 -27.72 0.38 16.83
CA TRP A 78 -27.96 0.35 15.39
C TRP A 78 -28.42 1.71 14.88
N GLN A 79 -27.84 2.14 13.76
CA GLN A 79 -28.30 3.28 12.97
C GLN A 79 -28.43 2.89 11.50
N PRO A 80 -29.38 3.49 10.76
CA PRO A 80 -29.52 3.28 9.32
C PRO A 80 -28.21 3.53 8.59
N GLY A 81 -27.78 2.52 7.81
CA GLY A 81 -26.51 2.57 7.07
C GLY A 81 -25.25 2.55 7.93
N GLY A 82 -25.34 2.33 9.25
CA GLY A 82 -24.19 2.31 10.16
C GLY A 82 -23.40 3.62 10.15
N SER A 83 -24.09 4.76 10.12
CA SER A 83 -23.49 6.10 10.06
C SER A 83 -22.60 6.39 11.28
N ASN A 84 -22.99 5.99 12.48
CA ASN A 84 -22.15 6.02 13.68
C ASN A 84 -20.82 5.25 13.50
N VAL A 85 -20.90 3.99 13.08
CA VAL A 85 -19.72 3.12 12.91
C VAL A 85 -18.82 3.65 11.82
N SER A 86 -19.37 4.03 10.67
CA SER A 86 -18.59 4.56 9.55
C SER A 86 -17.94 5.91 9.88
N ALA A 87 -18.63 6.81 10.60
CA ALA A 87 -18.04 8.05 11.09
C ALA A 87 -16.92 7.79 12.11
N TRP A 88 -17.14 6.88 13.05
CA TRP A 88 -16.11 6.49 14.01
C TRP A 88 -14.89 5.87 13.32
N MET A 89 -15.11 4.98 12.36
CA MET A 89 -14.04 4.37 11.57
C MET A 89 -13.22 5.42 10.82
N ARG A 90 -13.87 6.42 10.18
CA ARG A 90 -13.19 7.54 9.50
C ARG A 90 -12.38 8.41 10.46
N ASN A 91 -12.82 8.58 11.71
CA ASN A 91 -12.06 9.34 12.70
C ASN A 91 -10.90 8.53 13.31
N ASN A 92 -11.00 7.20 13.33
CA ASN A 92 -10.04 6.27 13.95
C ASN A 92 -9.23 5.48 12.92
N VAL A 93 -8.94 6.08 11.76
CA VAL A 93 -8.08 5.45 10.74
C VAL A 93 -6.64 5.33 11.29
N PRO A 94 -5.98 4.16 11.16
CA PRO A 94 -4.59 3.97 11.56
C PRO A 94 -3.63 4.96 10.89
N PRO A 95 -2.46 5.24 11.48
CA PRO A 95 -1.43 6.08 10.87
C PRO A 95 -0.70 5.31 9.76
N ILE A 96 -1.34 5.19 8.61
CA ILE A 96 -0.78 4.60 7.39
C ILE A 96 -0.50 5.69 6.34
N PRO A 97 0.41 5.44 5.36
CA PRO A 97 0.74 6.42 4.32
C PRO A 97 -0.48 6.97 3.56
N ASP A 98 -1.48 6.13 3.32
CA ASP A 98 -2.70 6.48 2.56
C ASP A 98 -3.90 6.78 3.47
N GLN A 99 -3.66 7.33 4.66
CA GLN A 99 -4.69 7.57 5.66
C GLN A 99 -5.86 8.41 5.12
N GLU A 100 -5.58 9.42 4.29
CA GLU A 100 -6.59 10.32 3.76
C GLU A 100 -7.60 9.61 2.84
N THR A 101 -7.15 8.57 2.12
CA THR A 101 -8.02 7.77 1.25
C THR A 101 -9.13 7.06 2.02
N PHE A 102 -8.87 6.66 3.28
CA PHE A 102 -9.84 6.04 4.17
C PHE A 102 -10.67 7.05 4.97
N ARG A 103 -10.11 8.23 5.26
CA ARG A 103 -10.83 9.30 5.97
C ARG A 103 -11.88 9.96 5.10
N SER A 104 -11.48 10.43 3.93
CA SER A 104 -12.29 11.29 3.05
C SER A 104 -12.26 10.88 1.58
N GLY A 105 -11.42 9.91 1.20
CA GLY A 105 -11.19 9.53 -0.19
C GLY A 105 -12.12 8.44 -0.73
N SER A 106 -11.58 7.66 -1.67
CA SER A 106 -12.33 6.70 -2.50
C SER A 106 -12.66 5.37 -1.82
N ALA A 107 -12.07 5.07 -0.65
CA ALA A 107 -12.36 3.83 0.05
C ALA A 107 -13.77 3.88 0.66
N GLU A 108 -14.58 2.90 0.33
CA GLU A 108 -15.96 2.79 0.79
C GLU A 108 -16.02 1.92 2.05
N ILE A 109 -16.66 2.43 3.10
CA ILE A 109 -16.91 1.71 4.35
C ILE A 109 -18.39 1.34 4.35
N LEU A 110 -18.68 0.05 4.24
CA LEU A 110 -20.05 -0.47 4.22
C LEU A 110 -20.29 -1.28 5.49
N VAL A 111 -21.33 -0.90 6.22
CA VAL A 111 -21.76 -1.54 7.47
C VAL A 111 -23.16 -2.11 7.26
N GLU A 112 -23.26 -3.43 7.25
CA GLU A 112 -24.51 -4.16 7.02
C GLU A 112 -24.90 -4.87 8.32
N TYR A 113 -26.15 -4.74 8.72
CA TYR A 113 -26.69 -5.44 9.89
C TYR A 113 -27.65 -6.51 9.43
N TYR A 114 -27.62 -7.65 10.11
CA TYR A 114 -28.43 -8.81 9.78
C TYR A 114 -29.19 -9.32 11.00
N ARG A 115 -30.36 -9.88 10.71
CA ARG A 115 -31.20 -10.66 11.61
C ARG A 115 -31.29 -12.08 11.06
N ARG A 116 -31.37 -13.06 11.95
CA ARG A 116 -31.70 -14.43 11.60
C ARG A 116 -33.22 -14.56 11.49
N ASP A 117 -33.68 -14.99 10.32
CA ASP A 117 -35.09 -15.33 10.09
C ASP A 117 -35.46 -16.58 10.92
N PRO A 118 -36.51 -16.54 11.77
CA PRO A 118 -36.91 -17.68 12.59
C PRO A 118 -37.38 -18.91 11.79
N ASP A 119 -37.89 -18.71 10.57
CA ASP A 119 -38.47 -19.80 9.78
C ASP A 119 -37.43 -20.51 8.90
N SER A 120 -36.54 -19.74 8.25
CA SER A 120 -35.52 -20.28 7.34
C SER A 120 -34.12 -20.41 7.95
N GLY A 121 -33.85 -19.70 9.06
CA GLY A 121 -32.51 -19.57 9.63
C GLY A 121 -31.53 -18.75 8.79
N ALA A 122 -31.99 -18.15 7.68
CA ALA A 122 -31.17 -17.31 6.82
C ALA A 122 -30.90 -15.94 7.45
N LEU A 123 -29.79 -15.32 7.07
CA LEU A 123 -29.47 -13.94 7.44
C LEU A 123 -30.17 -12.99 6.47
N VAL A 124 -31.07 -12.17 6.98
CA VAL A 124 -31.77 -11.12 6.24
C VAL A 124 -31.31 -9.76 6.74
N GLU A 125 -31.32 -8.76 5.87
CA GLU A 125 -30.96 -7.39 6.24
C GLU A 125 -31.88 -6.89 7.36
N PHE A 126 -31.27 -6.32 8.40
CA PHE A 126 -31.98 -5.79 9.55
C PHE A 126 -32.39 -4.33 9.30
N SER A 127 -33.67 -4.06 9.50
CA SER A 127 -34.21 -2.70 9.53
C SER A 127 -35.18 -2.56 10.70
N CYS A 128 -35.25 -1.34 11.24
CA CYS A 128 -36.14 -1.01 12.36
C CYS A 128 -36.68 0.42 12.22
N ASP A 129 -37.85 0.68 12.82
CA ASP A 129 -38.54 1.98 12.72
C ASP A 129 -37.93 3.08 13.61
N SER A 130 -37.14 2.68 14.61
CA SER A 130 -36.47 3.62 15.54
C SER A 130 -34.97 3.34 15.58
N GLU A 131 -34.17 4.40 15.41
CA GLU A 131 -32.72 4.32 15.55
C GLU A 131 -32.36 4.22 17.04
N CYS A 132 -31.31 3.46 17.36
CA CYS A 132 -30.76 3.38 18.70
C CYS A 132 -31.78 3.16 19.83
N SER A 133 -32.59 2.10 19.72
CA SER A 133 -33.55 1.70 20.73
C SER A 133 -33.32 0.27 21.22
N THR A 134 -33.77 -0.03 22.44
CA THR A 134 -33.64 -1.36 23.06
C THR A 134 -34.48 -2.44 22.37
N LEU A 135 -35.43 -2.05 21.52
CA LEU A 135 -36.28 -2.95 20.74
C LEU A 135 -35.66 -3.29 19.38
N CYS A 136 -34.68 -2.53 18.93
CA CYS A 136 -34.07 -2.63 17.61
C CYS A 136 -32.65 -3.19 17.73
N VAL A 137 -32.55 -4.50 17.99
CA VAL A 137 -31.27 -5.19 18.16
C VAL A 137 -31.03 -6.16 16.99
N PRO A 138 -30.00 -5.93 16.14
CA PRO A 138 -29.59 -6.89 15.14
C PRO A 138 -28.87 -8.10 15.76
N ASP A 139 -28.80 -9.22 15.05
CA ASP A 139 -28.11 -10.44 15.52
C ASP A 139 -26.64 -10.46 15.12
N VAL A 140 -26.34 -9.98 13.90
CA VAL A 140 -25.00 -10.01 13.30
C VAL A 140 -24.72 -8.69 12.61
N VAL A 141 -23.48 -8.23 12.68
CA VAL A 141 -22.98 -7.10 11.90
C VAL A 141 -21.85 -7.54 10.99
N LYS A 142 -21.81 -6.96 9.79
CA LYS A 142 -20.76 -7.12 8.81
C LYS A 142 -20.20 -5.76 8.46
N VAL A 143 -18.94 -5.56 8.77
CA VAL A 143 -18.20 -4.36 8.37
C VAL A 143 -17.31 -4.72 7.21
N SER A 144 -17.38 -3.95 6.13
CA SER A 144 -16.53 -4.14 4.96
C SER A 144 -15.92 -2.83 4.47
N VAL A 145 -14.71 -2.95 3.91
CA VAL A 145 -13.96 -1.86 3.29
C VAL A 145 -13.68 -2.26 1.85
N ARG A 146 -14.16 -1.46 0.91
CA ARG A 146 -14.13 -1.74 -0.53
C ARG A 146 -13.49 -0.61 -1.33
N ASN A 147 -13.19 -0.89 -2.59
CA ASN A 147 -12.72 0.10 -3.57
C ASN A 147 -11.42 0.83 -3.15
N TYR A 148 -10.57 0.16 -2.37
CA TYR A 148 -9.26 0.70 -2.04
C TYR A 148 -8.23 0.39 -3.12
N GLU A 149 -7.58 1.43 -3.62
CA GLU A 149 -6.54 1.35 -4.62
C GLU A 149 -5.20 1.75 -4.02
N PHE A 150 -4.22 0.85 -4.08
CA PHE A 150 -2.89 1.11 -3.60
C PHE A 150 -2.12 2.00 -4.59
N ARG A 151 -1.77 3.20 -4.13
CA ARG A 151 -1.08 4.22 -4.93
C ARG A 151 0.27 4.57 -4.29
N THR A 152 1.25 3.68 -4.42
CA THR A 152 2.62 3.94 -3.93
C THR A 152 3.43 4.79 -4.90
N PHE A 153 4.75 4.88 -4.68
CA PHE A 153 5.73 5.54 -5.55
C PHE A 153 5.62 5.12 -7.03
N MET A 154 5.08 3.92 -7.30
CA MET A 154 4.77 3.41 -8.63
C MET A 154 3.88 4.37 -9.44
N SER A 155 2.99 5.12 -8.79
CA SER A 155 2.18 6.16 -9.43
C SER A 155 3.03 7.31 -10.00
N TYR A 156 4.12 7.70 -9.33
CA TYR A 156 5.07 8.68 -9.86
C TYR A 156 5.86 8.16 -11.07
N LEU A 157 5.97 6.83 -11.21
CA LEU A 157 6.56 6.18 -12.37
C LEU A 157 5.54 5.94 -13.50
N GLY A 158 4.31 6.43 -13.36
CA GLY A 158 3.24 6.27 -14.34
C GLY A 158 2.65 4.87 -14.41
N LEU A 159 2.91 4.02 -13.41
CA LEU A 159 2.31 2.69 -13.33
C LEU A 159 0.86 2.78 -12.82
N PRO A 160 -0.04 1.92 -13.32
CA PRO A 160 -1.42 1.90 -12.87
C PRO A 160 -1.51 1.51 -11.39
N PRO A 161 -2.52 2.02 -10.65
CA PRO A 161 -2.78 1.62 -9.29
C PRO A 161 -3.17 0.14 -9.20
N VAL A 162 -2.83 -0.50 -8.09
CA VAL A 162 -3.19 -1.89 -7.83
C VAL A 162 -4.46 -1.93 -6.98
N GLN A 163 -5.50 -2.59 -7.47
CA GLN A 163 -6.72 -2.80 -6.67
C GLN A 163 -6.47 -3.85 -5.60
N ILE A 164 -6.75 -3.48 -4.35
CA ILE A 164 -6.71 -4.42 -3.24
C ILE A 164 -8.11 -5.06 -3.12
N PRO A 165 -8.20 -6.38 -2.89
CA PRO A 165 -9.48 -7.03 -2.62
C PRO A 165 -10.17 -6.46 -1.39
N ASP A 166 -11.49 -6.57 -1.39
CA ASP A 166 -12.33 -6.10 -0.30
C ASP A 166 -12.04 -6.83 1.02
N PHE A 167 -12.04 -6.07 2.11
CA PHE A 167 -11.92 -6.60 3.46
C PHE A 167 -13.30 -6.68 4.09
N SER A 168 -13.63 -7.80 4.72
CA SER A 168 -14.87 -7.89 5.49
C SER A 168 -14.69 -8.71 6.75
N THR A 169 -15.34 -8.27 7.82
CA THR A 169 -15.39 -8.96 9.11
C THR A 169 -16.83 -9.03 9.57
N MET A 170 -17.28 -10.24 9.95
CA MET A 170 -18.60 -10.47 10.53
C MET A 170 -18.46 -10.85 11.99
N MET A 171 -19.31 -10.27 12.84
CA MET A 171 -19.36 -10.57 14.28
C MET A 171 -20.81 -10.61 14.77
N PRO A 172 -21.13 -11.49 15.72
CA PRO A 172 -22.42 -11.46 16.40
C PRO A 172 -22.51 -10.21 17.29
N VAL A 173 -23.68 -9.62 17.37
CA VAL A 173 -23.95 -8.44 18.19
C VAL A 173 -24.01 -8.86 19.66
N GLU A 174 -23.28 -8.16 20.53
CA GLU A 174 -23.15 -8.48 21.95
C GLU A 174 -24.06 -7.61 22.82
N GLY A 175 -24.59 -6.51 22.28
CA GLY A 175 -25.57 -5.68 22.97
C GLY A 175 -26.12 -4.55 22.10
N ALA A 176 -27.21 -3.94 22.57
CA ALA A 176 -27.88 -2.82 21.90
C ALA A 176 -27.16 -1.47 22.03
N GLY A 177 -26.01 -1.42 22.73
CA GLY A 177 -25.34 -0.17 23.10
C GLY A 177 -26.13 0.74 24.04
N CYS A 178 -27.19 0.20 24.66
CA CYS A 178 -28.06 0.92 25.58
C CYS A 178 -27.88 0.44 27.01
N ASP A 179 -27.85 1.39 27.95
CA ASP A 179 -27.92 1.11 29.38
C ASP A 179 -29.38 0.76 29.75
N PRO A 180 -29.65 -0.45 30.28
CA PRO A 180 -31.00 -0.88 30.63
C PRO A 180 -31.64 -0.07 31.77
N GLU A 181 -30.84 0.57 32.63
CA GLU A 181 -31.33 1.30 33.80
C GLU A 181 -31.72 2.74 33.47
N THR A 182 -30.98 3.38 32.54
CA THR A 182 -31.22 4.77 32.14
C THR A 182 -31.95 4.91 30.80
N GLY A 183 -32.01 3.83 30.01
CA GLY A 183 -32.57 3.84 28.66
C GLY A 183 -31.75 4.68 27.67
N THR A 184 -30.53 5.10 28.05
CA THR A 184 -29.66 5.91 27.20
C THR A 184 -28.84 5.00 26.29
N CYS A 185 -28.89 5.25 24.99
CA CYS A 185 -28.13 4.50 23.99
C CYS A 185 -26.93 5.30 23.50
N ASN A 186 -25.76 4.66 23.47
CA ASN A 186 -24.54 5.24 22.94
C ASN A 186 -24.45 4.98 21.43
N PRO A 187 -24.50 6.04 20.59
CA PRO A 187 -24.24 5.93 19.16
C PRO A 187 -22.79 5.55 18.89
#